data_AF-A0A1Y4N730-F1
#
_entry.id   AF-A0A1Y4N730-F1
#
_cell.length_a   1.000
_cell.length_b   1.000
_cell.length_c   1.000
_cell.angle_alpha   90.00
_cell.angle_beta   90.00
_cell.angle_gamma   90.00
#
_symmetry.space_group_name_H-M   'P 1'
#
loop_
_entity.id
_entity.type
_entity.pdbx_description
1 polymer ?
#
loop_
_entity_poly.entity_id
_entity_poly.type
_entity_poly.pdbx_seq_one_letter_code
_entity_poly.pdbx_strand_id
1 'polypeptide(L)' 'MKISGQFENITNARYYANIKSYLETGKRNGYNVSELIKRALEGKYITISEMKTYDVQSED' A
#
# COMPACT_ATOMS: atom_id res chain seq x y z
N MET A 1 9.07 -14.00 -8.07
CA MET A 1 9.63 -12.89 -8.89
C MET A 1 11.14 -12.93 -8.78
N LYS A 2 11.87 -12.95 -9.90
CA LYS A 2 13.33 -12.83 -9.89
C LYS A 2 13.66 -11.33 -9.75
N ILE A 3 14.13 -10.91 -8.57
CA ILE A 3 14.39 -9.48 -8.27
C ILE A 3 15.66 -8.98 -8.99
N SER A 4 16.59 -9.88 -9.31
CA SER A 4 17.84 -9.56 -10.02
C SER A 4 17.58 -9.10 -11.46
N GLY A 5 17.95 -7.86 -11.79
CA GLY A 5 17.84 -7.28 -13.14
C GLY A 5 16.53 -6.54 -13.44
N GLN A 6 15.55 -6.54 -12.53
CA GLN A 6 14.31 -5.76 -12.67
C GLN A 6 14.41 -4.34 -12.09
N PHE A 7 15.38 -4.13 -11.19
CA PHE A 7 15.63 -2.85 -10.54
C PHE A 7 17.09 -2.48 -10.68
N GLU A 8 17.36 -1.21 -10.93
CA GLU A 8 18.70 -0.64 -11.06
C GLU A 8 19.54 -0.81 -9.79
N ASN A 9 18.90 -0.77 -8.61
CA ASN A 9 19.55 -0.99 -7.32
C ASN A 9 18.57 -1.54 -6.26
N ILE A 10 19.12 -1.99 -5.13
CA ILE A 10 18.36 -2.57 -4.01
C ILE A 10 17.39 -1.55 -3.40
N THR A 11 17.74 -0.27 -3.40
CA THR A 11 16.90 0.81 -2.85
C THR A 11 15.61 0.96 -3.64
N ASN A 12 15.69 0.97 -4.97
CA ASN A 12 14.52 1.03 -5.86
C ASN A 12 13.64 -0.21 -5.70
N ALA A 13 14.24 -1.40 -5.56
CA ALA A 13 13.51 -2.64 -5.29
C ALA A 13 12.74 -2.56 -3.95
N ARG A 14 13.37 -1.98 -2.91
CA ARG A 14 12.75 -1.78 -1.59
C ARG A 14 11.60 -0.79 -1.65
N TYR A 15 11.76 0.33 -2.35
CA TYR A 15 10.67 1.31 -2.54
C TYR A 15 9.48 0.68 -3.26
N TYR A 16 9.72 -0.05 -4.34
CA TYR A 16 8.65 -0.76 -5.04
C TYR A 16 7.94 -1.77 -4.13
N ALA A 17 8.70 -2.58 -3.38
CA ALA A 17 8.12 -3.56 -2.47
C ALA A 17 7.23 -2.89 -1.40
N ASN A 18 7.70 -1.81 -0.78
CA ASN A 18 6.95 -1.08 0.23
C ASN A 18 5.66 -0.47 -0.32
N ILE A 19 5.74 0.21 -1.47
CA ILE A 19 4.57 0.82 -2.11
C ILE A 19 3.56 -0.26 -2.50
N LYS A 20 4.02 -1.35 -3.12
CA LYS A 20 3.15 -2.44 -3.52
C LYS A 20 2.47 -3.10 -2.33
N SER A 21 3.23 -3.43 -1.28
CA SER A 21 2.68 -4.03 -0.06
C SER A 21 1.65 -3.12 0.61
N TYR A 22 1.89 -1.81 0.66
CA TYR A 22 0.94 -0.83 1.19
C TYR A 22 -0.37 -0.82 0.40
N LEU A 23 -0.31 -0.73 -0.92
CA LEU A 23 -1.50 -0.68 -1.78
C LEU A 23 -2.28 -2.01 -1.76
N GLU A 24 -1.58 -3.15 -1.79
CA GLU A 24 -2.22 -4.47 -1.69
C GLU A 24 -2.87 -4.68 -0.32
N THR A 25 -2.23 -4.22 0.76
CA THR A 25 -2.80 -4.32 2.11
C THR A 25 -4.06 -3.47 2.21
N GLY A 26 -4.02 -2.20 1.79
CA GLY A 26 -5.21 -1.36 1.84
C GLY A 26 -6.34 -1.88 0.97
N LYS A 27 -6.04 -2.34 -0.25
CA LYS A 27 -7.04 -2.97 -1.14
C LYS A 27 -7.71 -4.19 -0.51
N ARG A 28 -6.96 -5.02 0.23
CA ARG A 28 -7.51 -6.20 0.93
C ARG A 28 -8.44 -5.84 2.09
N ASN A 29 -8.33 -4.64 2.64
CA ASN A 29 -9.16 -4.15 3.75
C ASN A 29 -10.18 -3.09 3.25
N GLY A 30 -10.64 -3.21 2.01
CA GLY A 30 -11.71 -2.36 1.45
C GLY A 30 -11.31 -0.97 0.95
N TYR A 31 -10.04 -0.55 1.05
CA TYR A 31 -9.65 0.79 0.60
C TYR A 31 -9.47 0.89 -0.91
N ASN A 32 -9.88 2.03 -1.46
CA ASN A 32 -9.59 2.40 -2.84
C ASN A 32 -8.09 2.73 -3.01
N VAL A 33 -7.44 2.06 -3.97
CA VAL A 33 -6.01 2.25 -4.27
C VAL A 33 -5.67 3.69 -4.67
N SER A 34 -6.52 4.37 -5.44
CA SER A 34 -6.30 5.76 -5.85
C SER A 34 -6.32 6.72 -4.66
N GLU A 35 -7.21 6.50 -3.69
CA GLU A 35 -7.26 7.30 -2.46
C GLU A 35 -6.02 7.05 -1.58
N LEU A 36 -5.56 5.80 -1.48
CA LEU A 36 -4.33 5.46 -0.76
C LEU A 36 -3.10 6.16 -1.35
N ILE A 37 -3.00 6.22 -2.68
CA ILE A 37 -1.93 6.93 -3.38
C ILE A 37 -2.01 8.43 -3.11
N LYS A 38 -3.20 9.04 -3.26
CA LYS A 38 -3.40 10.47 -3.05
C LYS A 38 -2.99 10.87 -1.62
N ARG A 39 -3.45 10.15 -0.61
CA ARG A 39 -3.08 10.40 0.78
C ARG A 39 -1.61 10.21 1.07
N ALA A 40 -0.98 9.18 0.48
CA ALA A 40 0.45 8.97 0.63
C ALA A 40 1.26 10.14 0.04
N LEU A 41 0.84 10.69 -1.11
CA LEU A 41 1.47 11.87 -1.72
C LEU A 41 1.29 13.14 -0.88
N GLU A 42 0.18 13.25 -0.14
CA GLU A 42 -0.07 14.34 0.83
C GLU A 42 0.64 14.15 2.18
N GLY A 43 1.40 13.06 2.37
CA GLY A 43 2.07 12.73 3.63
C GLY A 43 1.14 12.21 4.73
N LYS A 44 -0.11 11.85 4.40
CA LYS A 44 -1.14 11.35 5.33
C LYS A 44 -1.36 9.85 5.15
N TYR A 45 -0.31 9.05 5.35
CA TYR A 45 -0.37 7.59 5.15
C TYR A 45 -1.39 6.94 6.09
N ILE A 46 -2.15 5.97 5.58
CA ILE A 46 -3.09 5.16 6.38
C ILE A 46 -2.34 3.99 7.00
N THR A 47 -2.42 3.83 8.31
CA THR A 47 -1.78 2.72 9.02
C THR A 47 -2.56 1.41 8.86
N ILE A 48 -1.91 0.28 9.13
CA ILE A 48 -2.58 -1.04 9.09
C ILE A 48 -3.75 -1.10 10.09
N SER A 49 -3.62 -0.45 11.26
CA SER A 49 -4.67 -0.40 12.27
C SER A 49 -5.91 0.34 11.77
N GLU A 50 -5.71 1.49 11.12
CA GLU A 50 -6.79 2.23 10.47
C GLU A 50 -7.40 1.41 9.32
N MET A 51 -6.56 0.72 8.54
CA MET A 51 -7.04 -0.13 7.45
C MET A 51 -8.01 -1.21 7.92
N LYS A 52 -7.68 -1.90 9.02
CA LYS A 52 -8.53 -2.94 9.59
C LYS A 52 -9.86 -2.44 10.13
N THR A 53 -9.97 -1.15 10.46
CA THR A 53 -11.19 -0.57 11.04
C THR A 53 -12.26 -0.31 9.97
N TYR A 54 -11.83 -0.05 8.72
CA TYR A 54 -12.74 0.18 7.58
C TYR A 54 -13.41 -1.10 7.07
N ASP A 55 -12.70 -2.23 7.15
CA ASP A 55 -13.21 -3.55 6.78
C ASP A 55 -14.48 -3.89 7.59
N VAL A 56 -14.47 -3.58 8.89
CA VAL A 56 -15.58 -3.83 9.82
C VAL A 56 -16.81 -2.95 9.54
N GLN A 57 -16.63 -1.75 8.98
CA GLN A 57 -17.75 -0.83 8.69
C GLN A 57 -18.40 -1.05 7.32
N SER A 58 -17.83 -1.90 6.47
CA SER A 58 -18.34 -2.18 5.13
C SER A 58 -19.23 -3.44 5.07
N GLU A 59 -19.38 -4.15 6.20
CA GLU A 59 -20.18 -5.38 6.35
C GLU A 59 -21.54 -5.17 7.06
N ASP A 60 -21.92 -3.94 7.42
CA ASP A 60 -23.23 -3.58 7.98
C ASP A 60 -24.18 -2.93 6.96
#